data_AF-A0A327ZXE3-F1
#
_entry.id   AF-A0A327ZXE3-F1
#
_cell.length_a   1.000
_cell.length_b   1.000
_cell.length_c   1.000
_cell.angle_alpha   90.00
_cell.angle_beta   90.00
_cell.angle_gamma   90.00
#
_symmetry.space_group_name_H-M   'P 1'
#
loop_
_entity.id
_entity.type
_entity.pdbx_description
1 polymer ?
#
loop_
_entity_poly.entity_id
_entity_poly.type
_entity_poly.pdbx_seq_one_letter_code
_entity_poly.pdbx_strand_id
1 'polypeptide(L)'
;MLNFDFHLVESPMDQLSVEERAKPGNFMALDANLKIKYNNTIYFDEDIAIIEFWLQLNDWLNGRSNDEFQYHTMEVEDEFNPLISISPIGECYKITSPGIESEIALIDNKTEMVKKLIKLRDDMKQVIELYIQKDISIYELKSIEKIIKKIIEVD
;
A
#
# COMPACT_ATOMS: atom_id res chain seq x y z
N MET A 1 18.92 5.55 -8.34
CA MET A 1 18.49 5.44 -6.94
C MET A 1 17.02 5.10 -6.89
N LEU A 2 16.62 4.11 -6.08
CA LEU A 2 15.22 3.74 -5.83
C LEU A 2 14.61 4.67 -4.77
N ASN A 3 13.40 5.16 -5.02
CA ASN A 3 12.63 5.95 -4.09
C ASN A 3 11.14 5.56 -4.11
N PHE A 4 10.54 5.56 -2.93
CA PHE A 4 9.09 5.47 -2.73
C PHE A 4 8.68 6.80 -2.08
N ASP A 5 7.84 7.55 -2.76
CA ASP A 5 7.25 8.79 -2.26
C ASP A 5 5.75 8.57 -2.13
N PHE A 6 5.13 9.06 -1.06
CA PHE A 6 3.67 9.07 -0.96
C PHE A 6 3.18 10.36 -0.29
N HIS A 7 1.96 10.74 -0.60
CA HIS A 7 1.26 11.84 0.06
C HIS A 7 -0.23 11.51 0.19
N LEU A 8 -0.84 11.91 1.31
CA LEU A 8 -2.28 11.77 1.48
C LEU A 8 -3.00 12.59 0.42
N VAL A 9 -4.03 11.99 -0.17
CA VAL A 9 -5.01 12.71 -0.99
C VAL A 9 -6.01 13.37 -0.05
N GLU A 10 -6.47 14.57 -0.40
CA GLU A 10 -7.50 15.26 0.39
C GLU A 10 -8.74 14.37 0.49
N SER A 11 -9.16 14.08 1.72
CA SER A 11 -10.29 13.20 1.98
C SER A 11 -11.49 14.05 2.40
N PRO A 12 -12.71 13.74 1.91
CA PRO A 12 -13.93 14.31 2.48
C PRO A 12 -14.05 14.04 3.99
N MET A 13 -13.30 13.07 4.53
CA MET A 13 -13.28 12.73 5.95
C MET A 13 -12.43 13.71 6.78
N ASP A 14 -11.65 14.60 6.15
CA ASP A 14 -10.82 15.61 6.84
C ASP A 14 -11.65 16.58 7.70
N GLN A 15 -12.93 16.76 7.36
CA GLN A 15 -13.87 17.60 8.10
C GLN A 15 -14.45 16.93 9.35
N LEU A 16 -14.26 15.62 9.51
CA LEU A 16 -14.78 14.85 10.64
C LEU A 16 -13.92 15.01 11.90
N SER A 17 -14.52 14.81 13.07
CA SER A 17 -13.74 14.73 14.31
C SER A 17 -12.78 13.54 14.26
N VAL A 18 -11.74 13.56 15.10
CA VAL A 18 -10.82 12.42 15.25
C VAL A 18 -11.58 11.13 15.60
N GLU A 19 -12.59 11.21 16.49
CA GLU A 19 -13.36 10.01 16.85
C GLU A 19 -14.15 9.44 15.66
N GLU A 20 -14.69 10.32 14.82
CA GLU A 20 -15.41 9.94 13.61
C GLU A 20 -14.47 9.40 12.54
N ARG A 21 -13.31 10.02 12.30
CA ARG A 21 -12.29 9.51 11.37
C ARG A 21 -11.79 8.13 11.77
N ALA A 22 -11.63 7.88 13.07
CA ALA A 22 -11.18 6.59 13.59
C ALA A 22 -12.22 5.46 13.49
N LYS A 23 -13.40 5.70 12.91
CA LYS A 23 -14.37 4.64 12.58
C LYS A 23 -13.91 3.91 11.31
N PRO A 24 -13.97 2.57 11.28
CA PRO A 24 -13.50 1.78 10.13
C PRO A 24 -13.98 2.27 8.77
N GLY A 25 -15.28 2.47 8.58
CA GLY A 25 -15.79 2.93 7.28
C GLY A 25 -15.26 4.28 6.81
N ASN A 26 -14.84 5.16 7.74
CA ASN A 26 -14.35 6.49 7.39
C ASN A 26 -12.85 6.50 7.10
N PHE A 27 -12.03 5.81 7.92
CA PHE A 27 -10.60 5.78 7.63
C PHE A 27 -10.27 4.90 6.42
N MET A 28 -11.10 3.93 6.05
CA MET A 28 -10.86 3.15 4.83
C MET A 28 -10.89 4.00 3.56
N ALA A 29 -11.64 5.10 3.57
CA ALA A 29 -11.67 6.07 2.47
C ALA A 29 -10.44 7.01 2.44
N LEU A 30 -9.37 6.67 3.17
CA LEU A 30 -8.13 7.43 3.16
C LEU A 30 -7.23 6.92 2.05
N ASP A 31 -7.04 7.76 1.05
CA ASP A 31 -6.15 7.48 -0.07
C ASP A 31 -4.82 8.20 0.05
N ALA A 32 -3.81 7.63 -0.60
CA ALA A 32 -2.55 8.28 -0.83
C ALA A 32 -2.10 8.06 -2.27
N ASN A 33 -1.56 9.10 -2.89
CA ASN A 33 -0.85 8.93 -4.14
C ASN A 33 0.53 8.33 -3.85
N LEU A 34 0.78 7.11 -4.33
CA LEU A 34 2.06 6.43 -4.22
C LEU A 34 2.84 6.59 -5.53
N LYS A 35 4.10 6.98 -5.39
CA LYS A 35 5.03 7.18 -6.50
C LYS A 35 6.30 6.38 -6.32
N ILE A 36 6.59 5.50 -7.27
CA ILE A 36 7.79 4.68 -7.28
C ILE A 36 8.73 5.19 -8.38
N LYS A 37 9.94 5.59 -7.99
CA LYS A 37 10.96 6.11 -8.91
C LYS A 37 12.23 5.28 -8.82
N TYR A 38 12.81 4.96 -9.98
CA TYR A 38 14.14 4.37 -10.05
C TYR A 38 14.95 5.06 -11.15
N ASN A 39 16.13 5.57 -10.81
CA ASN A 39 17.01 6.29 -11.74
C ASN A 39 16.31 7.43 -12.51
N ASN A 40 15.44 8.19 -11.83
CA ASN A 40 14.62 9.28 -12.37
C ASN A 40 13.48 8.86 -13.31
N THR A 41 13.30 7.57 -13.57
CA THR A 41 12.11 7.04 -14.26
C THR A 41 11.03 6.73 -13.23
N ILE A 42 9.78 7.10 -13.55
CA ILE A 42 8.59 6.81 -12.74
C ILE A 42 8.05 5.44 -13.19
N TYR A 43 7.92 4.52 -12.24
CA TYR A 43 7.44 3.14 -12.45
C TYR A 43 6.11 2.87 -11.76
N PHE A 44 5.56 3.85 -11.05
CA PHE A 44 4.22 3.80 -10.47
C PHE A 44 3.88 5.21 -10.01
N ASP A 45 2.66 5.67 -10.26
CA ASP A 45 2.17 7.01 -9.90
C ASP A 45 0.65 7.00 -9.91
N GLU A 46 0.07 6.36 -8.89
CA GLU A 46 -1.39 6.19 -8.77
C GLU A 46 -1.83 6.31 -7.32
N ASP A 47 -3.12 6.57 -7.13
CA ASP A 47 -3.75 6.62 -5.82
C ASP A 47 -4.00 5.19 -5.31
N ILE A 48 -3.73 4.97 -4.03
CA ILE A 48 -3.90 3.70 -3.34
C ILE A 48 -4.68 3.91 -2.04
N ALA A 49 -5.50 2.93 -1.68
CA ALA A 49 -6.08 2.86 -0.34
C ALA A 49 -4.94 2.59 0.66
N ILE A 50 -4.45 3.66 1.31
CA ILE A 50 -3.16 3.62 2.04
C ILE A 50 -3.18 2.60 3.19
N ILE A 51 -4.34 2.38 3.80
CA ILE A 51 -4.51 1.46 4.92
C ILE A 51 -4.51 0.00 4.44
N GLU A 52 -5.17 -0.30 3.32
CA GLU A 52 -5.11 -1.63 2.70
C GLU A 52 -3.69 -1.98 2.29
N PHE A 53 -3.03 -1.04 1.61
CA PHE A 53 -1.65 -1.18 1.18
C PHE A 53 -0.72 -1.42 2.37
N TRP A 54 -0.86 -0.62 3.43
CA TRP A 54 -0.04 -0.76 4.63
C TRP A 54 -0.25 -2.12 5.30
N LEU A 55 -1.50 -2.59 5.42
CA LEU A 55 -1.81 -3.89 6.03
C LEU A 55 -1.20 -5.05 5.23
N GLN A 56 -1.37 -5.04 3.90
CA GLN A 56 -0.80 -6.07 3.03
C GLN A 56 0.72 -6.06 3.04
N LEU A 57 1.35 -4.87 2.99
CA LEU A 57 2.80 -4.73 3.06
C LEU A 57 3.34 -5.16 4.43
N ASN A 58 2.66 -4.80 5.51
CA ASN A 58 3.03 -5.20 6.86
C ASN A 58 2.91 -6.72 7.04
N ASP A 59 1.84 -7.33 6.55
CA ASP A 59 1.67 -8.79 6.59
C ASP A 59 2.79 -9.50 5.82
N TRP A 60 3.06 -9.06 4.58
CA TRP A 60 4.14 -9.60 3.76
C TRP A 60 5.52 -9.47 4.43
N LEU A 61 5.86 -8.29 4.98
CA LEU A 61 7.13 -8.05 5.67
C LEU A 61 7.29 -8.87 6.97
N ASN A 62 6.19 -9.25 7.62
CA ASN A 62 6.20 -10.11 8.81
C ASN A 62 6.08 -11.60 8.48
N GLY A 63 5.73 -11.92 7.23
CA GLY A 63 5.74 -13.27 6.68
C GLY A 63 7.16 -13.87 6.66
N ARG A 64 7.23 -15.19 6.63
CA ARG A 64 8.51 -15.92 6.59
C ARG A 64 9.03 -16.19 5.18
N SER A 65 8.30 -15.80 4.12
CA SER A 65 8.69 -16.09 2.75
C SER A 65 9.36 -14.91 2.07
N ASN A 66 10.29 -15.21 1.16
CA ASN A 66 10.94 -14.22 0.28
C ASN A 66 10.13 -14.04 -1.01
N ASP A 67 8.82 -14.27 -0.94
CA ASP A 67 7.97 -14.31 -2.13
C ASP A 67 7.67 -12.89 -2.62
N GLU A 68 7.05 -12.82 -3.80
CA GLU A 68 6.56 -11.59 -4.41
C GLU A 68 5.57 -10.87 -3.47
N PHE A 69 5.77 -9.55 -3.30
CA PHE A 69 4.74 -8.69 -2.72
C PHE A 69 3.75 -8.31 -3.81
N GLN A 70 2.47 -8.52 -3.58
CA GLN A 70 1.40 -8.11 -4.47
C GLN A 70 0.41 -7.26 -3.69
N TYR A 71 0.12 -6.07 -4.22
CA TYR A 71 -0.95 -5.22 -3.71
C TYR A 71 -2.18 -5.35 -4.61
N HIS A 72 -3.28 -5.79 -4.01
CA HIS A 72 -4.61 -5.78 -4.60
C HIS A 72 -5.47 -4.80 -3.83
N THR A 73 -6.26 -3.98 -4.53
CA THR A 73 -7.35 -3.27 -3.84
C THR A 73 -8.36 -4.29 -3.34
N MET A 74 -8.88 -4.09 -2.13
CA MET A 74 -9.93 -4.95 -1.57
C MET A 74 -11.33 -4.59 -2.09
N GLU A 75 -11.46 -3.50 -2.84
CA GLU A 75 -12.73 -3.03 -3.39
C GLU A 75 -13.19 -3.82 -4.62
N VAL A 76 -12.26 -4.44 -5.34
CA VAL A 76 -12.53 -5.23 -6.54
C VAL A 76 -12.11 -6.67 -6.28
N GLU A 77 -12.99 -7.63 -6.58
CA GLU A 77 -12.63 -9.05 -6.60
C GLU A 77 -11.77 -9.38 -7.84
N ASP A 78 -10.58 -8.78 -7.93
CA ASP A 78 -9.58 -9.11 -8.93
C ASP A 78 -8.30 -9.62 -8.24
N GLU A 79 -8.33 -10.90 -7.89
CA GLU A 79 -7.19 -11.61 -7.30
C GLU A 79 -6.08 -11.89 -8.33
N PHE A 80 -6.31 -11.66 -9.63
CA PHE A 80 -5.38 -12.04 -10.69
C PHE A 80 -4.55 -10.87 -11.21
N ASN A 81 -5.02 -9.64 -11.05
CA ASN A 81 -4.34 -8.44 -11.54
C ASN A 81 -3.96 -7.51 -10.38
N PRO A 82 -2.80 -7.70 -9.74
CA PRO A 82 -2.33 -6.75 -8.73
C PRO A 82 -2.10 -5.37 -9.33
N LEU A 83 -2.46 -4.33 -8.58
CA LEU A 83 -2.16 -2.93 -8.93
C LEU A 83 -0.64 -2.69 -8.93
N ILE A 84 0.06 -3.32 -7.98
CA ILE A 84 1.52 -3.32 -7.91
C ILE A 84 1.99 -4.72 -7.53
N SER A 85 3.00 -5.22 -8.23
CA SER A 85 3.78 -6.37 -7.80
C SER A 85 5.26 -6.02 -7.69
N ILE A 86 5.91 -6.54 -6.65
CA ILE A 86 7.34 -6.42 -6.38
C ILE A 86 7.90 -7.82 -6.14
N SER A 87 8.52 -8.41 -7.17
CA SER A 87 9.04 -9.79 -7.16
C SER A 87 10.57 -9.82 -7.20
N PRO A 88 11.23 -10.70 -6.44
CA PRO A 88 12.66 -10.94 -6.64
C PRO A 88 12.91 -11.67 -7.96
N ILE A 89 13.94 -11.28 -8.70
CA ILE A 89 14.38 -11.95 -9.93
C ILE A 89 15.92 -12.06 -9.94
N GLY A 90 16.44 -13.23 -9.57
CA GLY A 90 17.86 -13.39 -9.28
C GLY A 90 18.31 -12.47 -8.14
N GLU A 91 19.28 -11.59 -8.41
CA GLU A 91 19.79 -10.59 -7.47
C GLU A 91 19.04 -9.23 -7.53
N CYS A 92 18.06 -9.12 -8.43
CA CYS A 92 17.26 -7.92 -8.65
C CYS A 92 15.87 -8.05 -8.00
N TYR A 93 15.16 -6.93 -7.95
CA TYR A 93 13.69 -6.93 -7.90
C TYR A 93 13.12 -6.43 -9.21
N LYS A 94 11.92 -6.90 -9.54
CA LYS A 94 11.08 -6.46 -10.64
C LYS A 94 9.82 -5.81 -10.05
N ILE A 95 9.47 -4.64 -10.56
CA ILE A 95 8.21 -3.95 -10.25
C ILE A 95 7.30 -4.02 -11.48
N THR A 96 6.02 -4.34 -11.29
CA THR A 96 5.01 -4.35 -12.36
C THR A 96 3.70 -3.72 -11.90
N SER A 97 3.02 -3.06 -12.83
CA SER A 97 1.63 -2.58 -12.70
C SER A 97 0.88 -2.70 -14.05
N PRO A 98 -0.46 -2.75 -14.06
CA PRO A 98 -1.26 -2.98 -15.27
C PRO A 98 -1.09 -1.91 -16.38
N GLY A 99 -0.78 -0.67 -16.02
CA GLY A 99 -0.66 0.46 -16.96
C GLY A 99 0.73 0.66 -17.58
N ILE A 100 1.74 -0.09 -17.14
CA ILE A 100 3.13 0.09 -17.60
C ILE A 100 3.44 -1.00 -18.62
N GLU A 101 3.17 -0.70 -19.89
CA GLU A 101 3.72 -1.47 -21.00
C GLU A 101 5.25 -1.36 -20.96
N SER A 102 5.90 -2.42 -20.50
CA SER A 102 7.32 -2.71 -20.72
C SER A 102 8.32 -1.66 -20.25
N GLU A 103 8.60 -1.62 -18.95
CA GLU A 103 9.98 -1.39 -18.49
C GLU A 103 10.15 -2.06 -17.12
N ILE A 104 10.71 -3.27 -17.14
CA ILE A 104 11.09 -4.00 -15.93
C ILE A 104 12.15 -3.14 -15.23
N ALA A 105 11.78 -2.45 -14.15
CA ALA A 105 12.78 -1.89 -13.24
C ALA A 105 13.50 -3.05 -12.58
N LEU A 106 14.58 -3.55 -13.21
CA LEU A 106 15.54 -4.42 -12.55
C LEU A 106 16.31 -3.55 -11.57
N ILE A 107 15.93 -3.65 -10.30
CA ILE A 107 16.57 -2.91 -9.24
C ILE A 107 17.71 -3.78 -8.70
N ASP A 108 18.92 -3.47 -9.16
CA ASP A 108 20.16 -4.07 -8.68
C ASP A 108 20.39 -3.66 -7.22
N ASN A 109 19.85 -4.44 -6.27
CA ASN A 109 20.25 -4.58 -4.86
C ASN A 109 19.04 -5.03 -4.00
N LYS A 110 18.94 -6.34 -3.79
CA LYS A 110 17.89 -6.98 -2.98
C LYS A 110 17.77 -6.40 -1.56
N THR A 111 18.89 -6.16 -0.90
CA THR A 111 18.94 -5.65 0.47
C THR A 111 18.38 -4.23 0.58
N GLU A 112 18.68 -3.38 -0.40
CA GLU A 112 18.20 -2.00 -0.41
C GLU A 112 16.70 -1.92 -0.72
N MET A 113 16.16 -2.80 -1.56
CA MET A 113 14.71 -2.89 -1.77
C MET A 113 13.96 -3.16 -0.46
N VAL A 114 14.35 -4.21 0.27
CA VAL A 114 13.68 -4.59 1.52
C VAL A 114 13.75 -3.45 2.55
N LYS A 115 14.91 -2.80 2.70
CA LYS A 115 15.04 -1.62 3.58
C LYS A 115 14.11 -0.47 3.18
N LYS A 116 13.96 -0.22 1.88
CA LYS A 116 13.07 0.83 1.36
C LYS A 116 11.60 0.50 1.59
N LEU A 117 11.20 -0.76 1.46
CA LEU A 117 9.84 -1.23 1.77
C LEU A 117 9.53 -1.16 3.28
N ILE A 118 10.48 -1.56 4.13
CA ILE A 118 10.40 -1.37 5.59
C ILE A 118 10.19 0.11 5.92
N LYS A 119 10.99 0.99 5.32
CA LYS A 119 10.85 2.43 5.51
C LYS A 119 9.48 2.95 5.04
N LEU A 120 9.02 2.53 3.86
CA LEU A 120 7.71 2.90 3.33
C LEU A 120 6.58 2.51 4.30
N ARG A 121 6.59 1.27 4.80
CA ARG A 121 5.64 0.78 5.80
C ARG A 121 5.66 1.64 7.06
N ASP A 122 6.84 1.95 7.59
CA ASP A 122 6.98 2.71 8.84
C ASP A 122 6.56 4.17 8.68
N ASP A 123 6.89 4.79 7.55
CA ASP A 123 6.47 6.16 7.23
C ASP A 123 4.94 6.22 7.03
N MET A 124 4.34 5.28 6.30
CA MET A 124 2.89 5.17 6.14
C MET A 124 2.18 4.97 7.47
N LYS A 125 2.72 4.09 8.34
CA LYS A 125 2.20 3.88 9.69
C LYS A 125 2.07 5.21 10.43
N GLN A 126 3.15 5.99 10.49
CA GLN A 126 3.15 7.26 11.20
C GLN A 126 2.08 8.22 10.67
N VAL A 127 1.95 8.33 9.34
CA VAL A 127 0.97 9.21 8.71
C VAL A 127 -0.46 8.77 9.03
N ILE A 128 -0.75 7.47 8.92
CA ILE A 128 -2.07 6.90 9.24
C ILE A 128 -2.41 7.14 10.71
N GLU A 129 -1.48 6.83 11.62
CA GLU A 129 -1.72 6.94 13.07
C GLU A 129 -1.88 8.39 13.51
N LEU A 130 -1.19 9.34 12.87
CA LEU A 130 -1.42 10.78 13.08
C LEU A 130 -2.82 11.20 12.62
N TYR A 131 -3.31 10.61 11.52
CA TYR A 131 -4.62 10.90 10.97
C TYR A 131 -5.76 10.38 11.88
N ILE A 132 -5.68 9.12 12.33
CA ILE A 132 -6.73 8.47 13.14
C ILE A 132 -6.52 8.57 14.66
N GLN A 133 -5.35 9.04 15.12
CA GLN A 133 -4.91 9.07 16.52
C GLN A 133 -5.06 7.73 17.27
N LYS A 134 -4.80 6.63 16.56
CA LYS A 134 -4.85 5.26 17.08
C LYS A 134 -3.75 4.43 16.43
N ASP A 135 -3.32 3.39 17.13
CA ASP A 135 -2.40 2.40 16.57
C ASP A 135 -3.12 1.60 15.48
N ILE A 136 -2.60 1.63 14.25
CA ILE A 136 -3.21 0.93 13.12
C ILE A 136 -2.96 -0.59 13.17
N SER A 137 -1.97 -1.05 13.95
CA SER A 137 -1.65 -2.48 14.10
C SER A 137 -2.67 -3.27 14.92
N ILE A 138 -3.62 -2.60 15.58
CA ILE A 138 -4.75 -3.26 16.25
C ILE A 138 -5.74 -3.87 15.24
N TYR A 139 -5.67 -3.45 13.99
CA TYR A 139 -6.51 -3.97 12.92
C TYR A 139 -5.81 -5.11 12.19
N GLU A 140 -6.48 -6.26 12.12
CA GLU A 140 -6.03 -7.39 11.32
C GLU A 140 -6.55 -7.27 9.88
N LEU A 141 -5.75 -7.69 8.89
CA LEU A 141 -6.12 -7.70 7.47
C LEU A 141 -7.52 -8.32 7.24
N LYS A 142 -7.77 -9.51 7.82
CA LYS A 142 -9.06 -10.22 7.74
C LYS A 142 -10.23 -9.45 8.36
N SER A 143 -9.97 -8.62 9.36
CA SER A 143 -11.00 -7.78 9.97
C SER A 143 -11.37 -6.64 9.05
N ILE A 144 -10.38 -6.06 8.36
CA ILE A 144 -10.57 -5.00 7.38
C ILE A 144 -11.27 -5.49 6.12
N GLU A 145 -10.87 -6.63 5.56
CA GLU A 145 -11.56 -7.26 4.43
C GLU A 145 -13.07 -7.44 4.69
N LYS A 146 -13.44 -7.88 5.90
CA LYS A 146 -14.84 -8.04 6.31
C LYS A 146 -15.59 -6.71 6.40
N ILE A 147 -14.91 -5.63 6.77
CA ILE A 147 -15.50 -4.29 6.85
C ILE A 147 -15.76 -3.78 5.44
N ILE A 148 -14.78 -3.90 4.54
CA ILE A 148 -14.88 -3.43 3.15
C ILE A 148 -15.98 -4.18 2.40
N LYS A 149 -16.02 -5.52 2.52
CA LYS A 149 -17.11 -6.33 1.92
C LYS A 149 -18.50 -5.89 2.40
N LYS A 150 -18.64 -5.54 3.68
CA LYS A 150 -19.91 -5.03 4.23
C LYS A 150 -20.26 -3.63 3.74
N ILE A 151 -19.30 -2.80 3.38
CA ILE A 151 -19.57 -1.47 2.81
C ILE A 151 -20.09 -1.68 1.38
N ILE A 152 -19.38 -2.48 0.58
CA ILE A 152 -19.73 -2.78 -0.82
C ILE A 152 -21.09 -3.48 -0.94
N GLU A 153 -21.44 -4.40 -0.04
CA GLU A 153 -22.74 -5.10 -0.08
C GLU A 153 -23.96 -4.18 0.20
N VAL A 154 -23.74 -2.99 0.75
CA VAL A 154 -24.80 -2.07 1.22
C VAL A 154 -25.00 -0.88 0.26
N ASP A 155 -24.06 -0.65 -0.66
CA ASP A 155 -24.14 0.32 -1.75
C ASP A 155 -24.75 -0.27 -3.04
#